data_AF-A0A0F8VWR4-F1
#
_entry.id   AF-A0A0F8VWR4-F1
#
_cell.length_a   1.000
_cell.length_b   1.000
_cell.length_c   1.000
_cell.angle_alpha   90.00
_cell.angle_beta   90.00
_cell.angle_gamma   90.00
#
_symmetry.space_group_name_H-M   'P 1'
#
loop_
_entity.id
_entity.type
_entity.pdbx_description
1 polymer ?
#
loop_
_entity_poly.entity_id
_entity_poly.type
_entity_poly.pdbx_seq_one_letter_code
_entity_poly.pdbx_strand_id
1 'polypeptide(L)' 'YFGGGVTCNKALKEMFKNKNLDIELFWPKKDLSLDNAAMIAGLGYHKYKKVLKSDKLDILAEPTISSF' A
#
# COMPACT_ATOMS: atom_id res chain seq x y z
N TYR A 1 -0.61 1.00 -9.56
CA TYR A 1 -0.08 1.69 -8.37
C TYR A 1 1.28 1.12 -8.04
N PHE A 2 2.27 1.99 -7.77
CA PHE A 2 3.62 1.59 -7.37
C PHE A 2 3.81 1.82 -5.87
N GLY A 3 4.08 0.78 -5.09
CA GLY A 3 4.34 0.85 -3.65
C GLY A 3 5.71 0.28 -3.26
N GLY A 4 6.25 0.70 -2.12
CA GLY A 4 7.54 0.24 -1.60
C GLY A 4 8.70 1.21 -1.87
N GLY A 5 9.77 1.10 -1.10
CA GLY A 5 10.90 2.05 -1.13
C GLY A 5 11.59 2.18 -2.50
N VAL A 6 11.71 1.08 -3.25
CA VAL A 6 12.35 1.06 -4.58
C VAL A 6 11.60 1.95 -5.59
N THR A 7 10.30 2.11 -5.42
CA THR A 7 9.46 2.95 -6.30
C THR A 7 9.77 4.45 -6.18
N CYS A 8 10.56 4.85 -5.18
CA CYS A 8 11.07 6.21 -5.07
C CYS A 8 12.31 6.47 -5.95
N ASN A 9 12.88 5.44 -6.58
CA ASN A 9 14.03 5.57 -7.47
C ASN A 9 13.67 6.40 -8.73
N LYS A 10 14.43 7.47 -8.99
CA LYS A 10 14.17 8.37 -10.12
C LYS A 10 14.36 7.69 -11.47
N ALA A 11 15.40 6.87 -11.63
CA ALA A 11 15.66 6.15 -12.89
C ALA A 11 14.52 5.19 -13.22
N LEU A 12 14.01 4.46 -12.22
CA LEU A 12 12.84 3.58 -12.40
C LEU A 12 11.61 4.36 -12.90
N LYS A 13 11.31 5.51 -12.30
CA LYS A 13 10.18 6.36 -12.72
C LYS A 13 10.32 6.82 -14.17
N GLU A 14 11.51 7.28 -14.56
CA GLU A 14 11.78 7.70 -15.95
C GLU A 14 11.67 6.53 -16.93
N MET A 15 12.15 5.34 -16.57
CA MET A 15 11.99 4.14 -17.41
C MET A 15 10.51 3.84 -17.69
N PHE A 16 9.65 3.88 -16.68
CA PHE A 16 8.22 3.65 -16.84
C PHE A 16 7.53 4.77 -17.63
N LYS A 17 7.90 6.03 -17.38
CA LYS A 17 7.40 7.18 -18.13
C LYS A 17 7.71 7.07 -19.63
N ASN A 18 8.93 6.64 -19.96
CA ASN A 18 9.39 6.49 -21.35
C ASN A 18 8.79 5.28 -22.08
N LYS A 19 8.14 4.35 -21.37
CA LYS A 19 7.48 3.19 -21.98
C LYS A 19 6.15 3.54 -22.66
N ASN A 20 5.62 4.75 -22.45
CA ASN A 20 4.35 5.23 -23.03
C ASN A 20 3.21 4.19 -22.94
N LEU A 21 3.02 3.66 -21.74
CA LEU A 21 2.03 2.62 -21.46
C LEU A 21 0.61 3.20 -21.54
N ASP A 22 -0.33 2.43 -22.09
CA ASP A 22 -1.76 2.78 -22.12
C ASP A 22 -2.47 2.50 -20.78
N ILE A 23 -1.78 2.78 -19.68
CA ILE A 23 -2.31 2.66 -18.32
C ILE A 23 -1.82 3.83 -17.47
N GLU A 24 -2.65 4.26 -16.52
CA GLU A 24 -2.28 5.34 -15.61
C GLU A 24 -1.24 4.88 -14.58
N LEU A 25 -0.18 5.67 -14.45
CA LEU A 25 0.94 5.38 -13.56
C LEU A 25 0.84 6.20 -12.27
N PHE A 26 0.38 5.55 -11.19
CA PHE A 26 0.24 6.19 -9.88
C PHE A 26 1.47 5.98 -8.99
N TRP A 27 2.13 7.09 -8.65
CA TRP A 27 3.30 7.13 -7.76
C TRP A 27 2.94 7.88 -6.45
N PRO A 28 2.79 7.19 -5.32
CA PRO A 28 2.54 7.83 -4.04
C PRO A 28 3.72 8.70 -3.59
N LYS A 29 3.45 9.61 -2.63
CA LYS A 29 4.50 10.37 -1.94
C LYS A 29 5.46 9.40 -1.24
N LYS A 30 6.75 9.75 -1.16
CA LYS A 30 7.79 8.91 -0.55
C LYS A 30 7.39 8.41 0.85
N ASP A 31 6.87 9.29 1.69
CA ASP A 31 6.50 8.97 3.08
C ASP A 31 5.28 8.04 3.17
N LEU A 32 4.52 7.89 2.06
CA LEU A 32 3.41 6.94 1.93
C LEU A 32 3.80 5.64 1.21
N SER A 33 4.99 5.57 0.61
CA SER A 33 5.52 4.37 -0.05
C SER A 33 6.30 3.45 0.89
N LEU A 34 6.63 3.92 2.09
CA LEU A 34 7.34 3.19 3.15
C LEU A 34 6.36 2.75 4.23
N ASP A 35 6.77 1.82 5.10
CA ASP A 35 5.95 1.38 6.23
C ASP A 35 5.62 2.56 7.15
N ASN A 36 4.33 2.82 7.33
CA ASN A 36 3.85 3.94 8.14
C ASN A 36 2.49 3.62 8.78
N ALA A 37 2.16 4.29 9.88
CA ALA A 37 0.89 4.08 10.58
C ALA A 37 -0.33 4.55 9.77
N ALA A 38 -0.16 5.51 8.84
CA ALA A 38 -1.27 6.04 8.04
C ALA A 38 -1.84 4.99 7.08
N MET A 39 -1.01 4.09 6.52
CA MET A 39 -1.48 3.00 5.67
C MET A 39 -2.34 1.99 6.45
N ILE A 40 -1.95 1.70 7.69
CA ILE A 40 -2.69 0.79 8.59
C ILE A 40 -4.03 1.43 8.97
N ALA A 41 -4.03 2.70 9.36
CA ALA A 41 -5.25 3.43 9.70
C ALA A 41 -6.20 3.56 8.49
N GLY A 42 -5.67 3.88 7.31
CA GLY A 42 -6.46 3.98 6.08
C GLY A 42 -7.11 2.66 5.69
N LEU A 43 -6.33 1.56 5.69
CA LEU A 43 -6.87 0.22 5.44
C LEU A 43 -7.93 -0.17 6.47
N GLY A 44 -7.67 0.09 7.75
CA GLY A 44 -8.61 -0.15 8.85
C GLY A 44 -9.93 0.60 8.67
N TYR A 45 -9.88 1.89 8.32
CA TYR A 45 -11.08 2.69 8.01
C TYR A 45 -11.90 2.09 6.87
N HIS A 46 -11.26 1.75 5.74
CA HIS A 46 -11.96 1.19 4.59
C HIS A 46 -12.53 -0.20 4.86
N LYS A 47 -11.79 -1.08 5.57
CA LYS A 47 -12.26 -2.40 6.01
C LYS A 47 -13.47 -2.26 6.93
N TYR A 48 -13.38 -1.41 7.96
CA TYR A 48 -14.47 -1.16 8.88
C TYR A 48 -15.71 -0.60 8.15
N LYS A 49 -15.55 0.42 7.30
CA LYS A 49 -16.68 1.04 6.58
C LYS A 49 -17.42 0.06 5.67
N LYS A 50 -16.73 -0.94 5.10
CA LYS A 50 -17.33 -1.93 4.19
C LYS A 50 -18.30 -2.88 4.87
N VAL A 51 -18.02 -3.29 6.12
CA VAL A 51 -18.79 -4.34 6.82
C VAL A 51 -19.29 -3.94 8.21
N LEU A 52 -18.92 -2.74 8.68
CA LEU A 52 -19.20 -2.18 10.02
C LEU A 52 -18.83 -3.14 11.16
N LYS A 53 -17.72 -3.87 11.01
CA LYS A 53 -17.21 -4.84 11.98
C LYS A 53 -15.72 -4.61 12.23
N SER A 54 -15.31 -4.82 13.47
CA SER A 54 -13.91 -4.86 13.90
C SER A 54 -13.48 -6.30 14.21
N ASP A 55 -12.18 -6.49 14.33
CA ASP A 55 -11.62 -7.75 14.83
C ASP A 55 -11.92 -7.93 16.34
N LYS A 56 -11.74 -9.15 16.86
CA LYS A 56 -12.00 -9.47 18.27
C LYS A 56 -10.87 -8.97 19.17
N LEU A 57 -11.16 -8.84 20.47
CA LEU A 57 -10.19 -8.37 21.47
C LEU A 57 -9.08 -9.39 21.80
N ASP A 58 -9.26 -10.65 21.43
CA ASP A 58 -8.34 -11.76 21.65
C ASP A 58 -7.48 -12.08 20.42
N ILE A 59 -7.38 -11.16 19.45
CA ILE A 59 -6.53 -11.33 18.27
C ILE A 59 -5.06 -11.49 18.67
N LEU A 60 -4.39 -12.47 18.08
CA LEU A 60 -2.97 -12.74 18.28
C LEU A 60 -2.14 -12.25 17.09
N ALA A 61 -0.87 -11.97 17.32
CA ALA A 61 0.05 -11.65 16.24
C ALA A 61 0.36 -12.91 15.41
N GLU A 62 0.14 -12.81 14.10
CA GLU A 62 0.50 -13.85 13.14
C GLU A 62 1.78 -13.41 12.40
N PRO A 63 2.96 -14.01 12.68
CA PRO A 63 4.22 -13.58 12.09
C PRO A 63 4.33 -13.93 10.59
N THR A 64 3.55 -14.91 10.15
CA THR A 64 3.43 -15.33 8.76
C THR A 64 1.95 -15.45 8.43
N ILE A 65 1.49 -14.67 7.46
CA ILE A 65 0.14 -14.78 6.91
C ILE A 65 0.24 -15.65 5.65
N SER A 66 -0.46 -16.78 5.64
CA SER A 66 -0.34 -17.80 4.59
C SER A 66 -1.10 -17.47 3.29
N SER A 67 -1.89 -16.40 3.26
CA SER A 67 -2.62 -15.97 2.07
C SER A 67 -2.99 -14.48 2.09
N PHE A 68 -2.85 -13.82 0.94
CA PHE A 68 -3.36 -12.47 0.63
C PHE A 68 -4.50 -12.57 -0.38
#